data_AF-A0A7X6YKV1-F1
#
_entry.id   AF-A0A7X6YKV1-F1
#
_cell.length_a   1.000
_cell.length_b   1.000
_cell.length_c   1.000
_cell.angle_alpha   90.00
_cell.angle_beta   90.00
_cell.angle_gamma   90.00
#
_symmetry.space_group_name_H-M   'P 1'
#
loop_
_entity.id
_entity.type
_entity.pdbx_description
1 polymer ?
#
loop_
_entity_poly.entity_id
_entity_poly.type
_entity_poly.pdbx_seq_one_letter_code
_entity_poly.pdbx_strand_id
1 'polypeptide(L)'
;IESYEIKFKDFRGVNIIETLDGSATSFVDKDYIGGYRSYSISMKFAEGKIKDKVVYYNMSYTGMTSDDINIEFKDLVSTKLTWKPNRYRCRYFILHNRNDAVVGSASYETPEVLLQAPEFPEESGFYTVIAVPDYFIASDISYKSGGIEKFYKYEAPPSDLDMAINSYSVEDMLIYGRSGNTVKVGDATTLTTINSYDSPYFENLTSVSVSPNSNKLLLFIGYDWGFERGNKVYLYDNKNDLSGVPTEIKTPKANGQYKRIDLIDDEHIFIESSLDGDGINTYLILISAINGEVVETLATNLYNNIDLSYDGRRLAVTDRAGFLVNIYDITETGFELYKTIPLDPFYNPDDLLFCVINPRDPDQLLFWSTTARRVLVLDVASGKSGFIDGVFKAVDPFTGRIFCFEADWDNNSLMNVYNSSDIDQPAFSFRAHDYGLNAFNDFLLMYQGCFNISNYIK
;
A
#
# COMPACT_ATOMS: atom_id res chain seq x y z
N ILE A 1 -22.39 -28.68 59.22
CA ILE A 1 -22.02 -27.59 58.28
C ILE A 1 -23.35 -27.07 57.76
N GLU A 2 -23.56 -25.77 57.78
CA GLU A 2 -24.81 -25.13 57.34
C GLU A 2 -24.72 -24.75 55.86
N SER A 3 -23.57 -24.26 55.42
CA SER A 3 -23.31 -23.97 54.02
C SER A 3 -21.81 -23.94 53.70
N TYR A 4 -21.50 -24.03 52.41
CA TYR A 4 -20.18 -23.76 51.85
C TYR A 4 -20.25 -22.48 51.01
N GLU A 5 -19.20 -21.67 51.06
CA GLU A 5 -19.01 -20.49 50.20
C GLU A 5 -17.78 -20.72 49.33
N ILE A 6 -17.97 -20.84 48.03
CA ILE A 6 -16.90 -21.03 47.05
C ILE A 6 -16.64 -19.70 46.37
N LYS A 7 -15.42 -19.19 46.48
CA LYS A 7 -14.95 -17.97 45.81
C LYS A 7 -13.93 -18.32 44.76
N PHE A 8 -14.10 -17.77 43.56
CA PHE A 8 -13.14 -17.86 42.47
C PHE A 8 -13.24 -16.62 41.58
N LYS A 9 -12.27 -16.41 40.70
CA LYS A 9 -12.43 -15.48 39.59
C LYS A 9 -12.89 -16.24 38.36
N ASP A 10 -13.92 -15.75 37.68
CA ASP A 10 -14.28 -16.25 36.37
C ASP A 10 -13.17 -15.92 35.34
N PHE A 11 -13.31 -16.41 34.12
CA PHE A 11 -12.32 -16.18 33.07
C PHE A 11 -12.21 -14.71 32.63
N ARG A 12 -13.21 -13.87 32.95
CA ARG A 12 -13.19 -12.42 32.72
C ARG A 12 -12.50 -11.65 33.85
N GLY A 13 -12.03 -12.36 34.88
CA GLY A 13 -11.40 -11.78 36.06
C GLY A 13 -12.37 -11.24 37.12
N VAL A 14 -13.68 -11.51 36.98
CA VAL A 14 -14.73 -11.08 37.91
C VAL A 14 -14.79 -12.05 39.09
N ASN A 15 -14.92 -11.51 40.31
CA ASN A 15 -15.06 -12.35 41.50
C ASN A 15 -16.47 -12.98 41.55
N ILE A 16 -16.53 -14.31 41.60
CA ILE A 16 -17.74 -15.10 41.76
C ILE A 16 -17.79 -15.66 43.18
N ILE A 17 -18.99 -15.67 43.76
CA ILE A 17 -19.27 -16.26 45.08
C ILE A 17 -20.48 -17.18 44.93
N GLU A 18 -20.25 -18.48 45.05
CA GLU A 18 -21.30 -19.51 45.01
C GLU A 18 -21.55 -20.05 46.42
N THR A 19 -22.82 -20.09 46.83
CA THR A 19 -23.22 -20.64 48.15
C THR A 19 -23.92 -21.97 47.96
N LEU A 20 -23.39 -23.01 48.60
CA LEU A 20 -23.94 -24.36 48.56
C LEU A 20 -24.51 -24.74 49.92
N ASP A 21 -25.57 -25.55 49.92
CA ASP A 21 -26.11 -26.18 51.12
C ASP A 21 -25.05 -27.04 51.82
N GLY A 22 -25.10 -27.12 53.16
CA GLY A 22 -24.17 -27.91 53.97
C GLY A 22 -24.17 -29.42 53.69
N SER A 23 -25.18 -29.94 52.99
CA SER A 23 -25.27 -31.31 52.49
C SER A 23 -24.62 -31.52 51.11
N ALA A 24 -24.21 -30.46 50.41
CA ALA A 24 -23.61 -30.56 49.09
C ALA A 24 -22.26 -31.28 49.14
N THR A 25 -22.09 -32.29 48.28
CA THR A 25 -20.85 -33.06 48.16
C THR A 25 -20.03 -32.71 46.91
N SER A 26 -20.56 -31.88 46.01
CA SER A 26 -19.91 -31.49 44.77
C SER A 26 -20.36 -30.12 44.29
N PHE A 27 -19.48 -29.43 43.58
CA PHE A 27 -19.73 -28.19 42.84
C PHE A 27 -19.32 -28.39 41.39
N VAL A 28 -20.11 -27.91 40.45
CA VAL A 28 -19.76 -27.90 39.02
C VAL A 28 -19.57 -26.46 38.59
N ASP A 29 -18.33 -26.08 38.33
CA ASP A 29 -17.98 -24.80 37.75
C ASP A 29 -18.33 -24.78 36.26
N LYS A 30 -19.50 -24.20 35.94
CA LYS A 30 -19.99 -24.11 34.56
C LYS A 30 -19.20 -23.12 33.69
N ASP A 31 -18.49 -22.20 34.33
CA ASP A 31 -17.66 -21.18 33.68
C ASP A 31 -16.19 -21.60 33.59
N TYR A 32 -15.86 -22.86 33.91
CA TYR A 32 -14.48 -23.35 33.82
C TYR A 32 -14.08 -23.58 32.36
N ILE A 33 -13.13 -22.76 31.93
CA ILE A 33 -12.48 -22.84 30.64
C ILE A 33 -11.01 -23.04 30.99
N GLY A 34 -10.41 -24.15 30.56
CA GLY A 34 -9.06 -24.58 30.92
C GLY A 34 -8.12 -23.44 31.35
N GLY A 35 -7.77 -23.41 32.63
CA GLY A 35 -7.13 -22.28 33.29
C GLY A 35 -6.47 -22.67 34.61
N TYR A 36 -5.39 -22.00 35.01
CA TYR A 36 -5.01 -21.95 36.43
C TYR A 36 -6.10 -21.16 37.16
N ARG A 37 -7.04 -21.87 37.78
CA ARG A 37 -8.12 -21.29 38.58
C ARG A 37 -7.90 -21.70 40.03
N SER A 38 -7.83 -20.71 40.91
CA SER A 38 -7.77 -20.94 42.35
C SER A 38 -9.16 -20.77 42.95
N TYR A 39 -9.58 -21.79 43.68
CA TYR A 39 -10.82 -21.77 44.45
C TYR A 39 -10.49 -21.56 45.92
N SER A 40 -11.26 -20.70 46.58
CA SER A 40 -11.29 -20.58 48.03
C SER A 40 -12.64 -21.12 48.51
N ILE A 41 -12.62 -22.15 49.33
CA ILE A 41 -13.83 -22.74 49.92
C ILE A 41 -13.84 -22.41 51.41
N SER A 42 -14.85 -21.67 51.85
CA SER A 42 -15.12 -21.39 53.25
C SER A 42 -16.30 -22.22 53.75
N MET A 43 -16.19 -22.81 54.95
CA MET A 43 -17.24 -23.60 55.59
C MET A 43 -17.93 -22.79 56.68
N LYS A 44 -19.27 -22.72 56.65
CA LYS A 44 -20.09 -22.07 57.70
C LYS A 44 -20.72 -23.14 58.60
N PHE A 45 -20.56 -23.01 59.92
CA PHE A 45 -21.15 -23.89 60.93
C PHE A 45 -22.33 -23.19 61.62
N ALA A 46 -23.29 -23.97 62.13
CA ALA A 46 -24.46 -23.44 62.84
C ALA A 46 -24.05 -22.52 64.00
N GLU A 47 -24.88 -21.51 64.28
CA GLU A 47 -24.62 -20.40 65.23
C GLU A 47 -23.59 -19.34 64.75
N GLY A 48 -23.33 -19.23 63.45
CA GLY A 48 -22.48 -18.18 62.89
C GLY A 48 -20.98 -18.30 63.23
N LYS A 49 -20.55 -19.44 63.80
CA LYS A 49 -19.14 -19.74 64.05
C LYS A 49 -18.46 -20.10 62.74
N ILE A 50 -17.91 -19.08 62.07
CA ILE A 50 -17.07 -19.25 60.89
C ILE A 50 -15.75 -19.91 61.34
N LYS A 51 -15.44 -21.08 60.81
CA LYS A 51 -14.08 -21.63 60.86
C LYS A 51 -13.55 -21.55 59.44
N ASP A 52 -12.82 -20.48 59.13
CA ASP A 52 -12.18 -20.26 57.85
C ASP A 52 -11.09 -21.30 57.63
N LYS A 53 -11.48 -22.49 57.17
CA LYS A 53 -10.56 -23.45 56.60
C LYS A 53 -10.58 -23.26 55.10
N VAL A 54 -9.78 -22.32 54.62
CA VAL A 54 -9.55 -22.12 53.19
C VAL A 54 -8.69 -23.26 52.68
N VAL A 55 -9.25 -24.10 51.82
CA VAL A 55 -8.50 -25.11 51.08
C VAL A 55 -8.32 -24.61 49.66
N TYR A 56 -7.07 -24.40 49.26
CA TYR A 56 -6.72 -24.03 47.90
C TYR A 56 -6.60 -25.30 47.05
N TYR A 57 -7.47 -25.43 46.07
CA TYR A 57 -7.36 -26.44 45.03
C TYR A 57 -6.82 -25.79 43.77
N ASN A 58 -5.72 -26.32 43.25
CA ASN A 58 -5.15 -25.94 41.96
C ASN A 58 -5.30 -27.14 41.01
N MET A 59 -6.05 -26.96 39.93
CA MET A 59 -6.05 -27.94 38.84
C MET A 59 -4.85 -27.70 37.93
N SER A 60 -4.13 -28.77 37.57
CA SER A 60 -3.09 -28.75 36.54
C SER A 60 -3.62 -29.42 35.29
N TYR A 61 -3.52 -28.72 34.17
CA TYR A 61 -3.85 -29.21 32.83
C TYR A 61 -2.77 -28.69 31.88
N THR A 62 -2.49 -29.45 30.81
CA THR A 62 -1.67 -28.95 29.72
C THR A 62 -2.56 -28.08 28.84
N GLY A 63 -2.44 -26.76 29.00
CA GLY A 63 -3.18 -25.79 28.19
C GLY A 63 -2.68 -25.73 26.75
N MET A 64 -3.50 -25.17 25.88
CA MET A 64 -3.09 -24.72 24.56
C MET A 64 -1.94 -23.72 24.72
N THR A 65 -0.87 -23.87 23.95
CA THR A 65 0.21 -22.88 23.85
C THR A 65 0.17 -22.20 22.49
N SER A 66 0.95 -21.13 22.32
CA SER A 66 1.11 -20.47 21.02
C SER A 66 1.61 -21.43 19.93
N ASP A 67 2.36 -22.47 20.28
CA ASP A 67 2.85 -23.48 19.33
C ASP A 67 1.74 -24.38 18.81
N ASP A 68 0.63 -24.49 19.55
CA ASP A 68 -0.57 -25.23 19.13
C ASP A 68 -1.44 -24.43 18.14
N ILE A 69 -1.10 -23.17 17.84
CA ILE A 69 -1.82 -22.29 16.90
C ILE A 69 -0.96 -22.11 15.65
N ASN A 70 -1.56 -22.39 14.50
CA ASN A 70 -0.98 -22.11 13.19
C ASN A 70 -1.78 -21.02 12.47
N ILE A 71 -1.04 -20.10 11.86
CA ILE A 71 -1.57 -19.02 11.03
C ILE A 71 -1.05 -19.27 9.63
N GLU A 72 -1.96 -19.47 8.70
CA GLU A 72 -1.68 -19.67 7.29
C GLU A 72 -2.34 -18.53 6.52
N PHE A 73 -1.53 -17.63 5.97
CA PHE A 73 -2.01 -16.65 5.00
C PHE A 73 -2.24 -17.36 3.68
N LYS A 74 -3.50 -17.69 3.39
CA LYS A 74 -3.86 -18.43 2.17
C LYS A 74 -3.62 -17.60 0.93
N ASP A 75 -3.97 -16.34 1.04
CA ASP A 75 -3.80 -15.28 0.06
C ASP A 75 -3.83 -13.94 0.80
N LEU A 76 -3.77 -12.84 0.06
CA LEU A 76 -3.74 -11.50 0.63
C LEU A 76 -5.13 -10.97 1.06
N VAL A 77 -6.19 -11.79 0.95
CA VAL A 77 -7.56 -11.42 1.40
C VAL A 77 -8.07 -12.33 2.51
N SER A 78 -7.45 -13.48 2.73
CA SER A 78 -7.90 -14.48 3.69
C SER A 78 -6.77 -15.11 4.50
N THR A 79 -7.01 -15.21 5.81
CA THR A 79 -6.11 -15.88 6.76
C THR A 79 -6.83 -17.08 7.34
N LYS A 80 -6.23 -18.26 7.23
CA LYS A 80 -6.69 -19.46 7.93
C LYS A 80 -5.98 -19.58 9.28
N LEU A 81 -6.75 -19.65 10.35
CA LEU A 81 -6.25 -20.03 11.67
C LEU A 81 -6.69 -21.45 11.97
N THR A 82 -5.75 -22.25 12.47
CA THR A 82 -6.03 -23.58 12.99
C THR A 82 -5.38 -23.72 14.36
N TRP A 83 -6.01 -24.45 15.28
CA TRP A 83 -5.43 -24.72 16.58
C TRP A 83 -5.69 -26.14 17.04
N LYS A 84 -4.93 -26.58 18.03
CA LYS A 84 -5.21 -27.85 18.72
C LYS A 84 -6.56 -27.77 19.44
N PRO A 85 -7.50 -28.68 19.18
CA PRO A 85 -8.79 -28.66 19.86
C PRO A 85 -8.63 -28.87 21.37
N ASN A 86 -9.46 -28.16 22.13
CA ASN A 86 -9.59 -28.31 23.55
C ASN A 86 -10.09 -29.72 23.90
N ARG A 87 -9.72 -30.21 25.08
CA ARG A 87 -10.18 -31.52 25.57
C ARG A 87 -11.67 -31.52 25.93
N TYR A 88 -12.21 -30.35 26.27
CA TYR A 88 -13.59 -30.18 26.71
C TYR A 88 -14.38 -29.38 25.69
N ARG A 89 -15.67 -29.72 25.58
CA ARG A 89 -16.60 -29.02 24.72
C ARG A 89 -16.60 -27.52 25.03
N CYS A 90 -16.29 -26.70 24.02
CA CYS A 90 -16.17 -25.26 24.12
C CYS A 90 -16.42 -24.59 22.76
N ARG A 91 -16.69 -23.29 22.79
CA ARG A 91 -16.70 -22.43 21.61
C ARG A 91 -15.42 -21.61 21.55
N TYR A 92 -14.94 -21.33 20.35
CA TYR A 92 -13.77 -20.50 20.12
C TYR A 92 -14.15 -19.16 19.52
N PHE A 93 -13.47 -18.11 19.98
CA PHE A 93 -13.57 -16.75 19.45
C PHE A 93 -12.17 -16.24 19.16
N ILE A 94 -12.03 -15.52 18.05
CA ILE A 94 -10.77 -14.95 17.62
C ILE A 94 -10.83 -13.43 17.72
N LEU A 95 -9.79 -12.86 18.31
CA LEU A 95 -9.51 -11.42 18.29
C LEU A 95 -8.24 -11.15 17.48
N HIS A 96 -8.08 -9.92 17.01
CA HIS A 96 -6.89 -9.43 16.30
C HIS A 96 -6.34 -8.18 16.99
N ASN A 97 -5.03 -8.10 17.22
CA ASN A 97 -4.29 -6.94 17.75
C ASN A 97 -4.95 -6.20 18.95
N ARG A 98 -5.21 -6.93 20.05
CA ARG A 98 -5.86 -6.38 21.28
C ARG A 98 -7.20 -5.68 21.07
N ASN A 99 -7.85 -5.87 19.92
CA ASN A 99 -9.18 -5.35 19.67
C ASN A 99 -10.21 -6.17 20.46
N ASP A 100 -11.21 -5.50 21.04
CA ASP A 100 -12.31 -6.17 21.75
C ASP A 100 -13.34 -6.78 20.78
N ALA A 101 -13.29 -6.43 19.49
CA ALA A 101 -14.16 -7.00 18.48
C ALA A 101 -13.71 -8.41 18.05
N VAL A 102 -14.64 -9.36 18.14
CA VAL A 102 -14.49 -10.71 17.60
C VAL A 102 -14.42 -10.67 16.07
N VAL A 103 -13.30 -11.11 15.51
CA VAL A 103 -13.09 -11.21 14.05
C VAL A 103 -13.50 -12.57 13.49
N GLY A 104 -13.67 -13.58 14.34
CA GLY A 104 -14.18 -14.89 13.94
C GLY A 104 -14.59 -15.77 15.10
N SER A 105 -15.35 -16.82 14.81
CA SER A 105 -15.73 -17.83 15.81
C SER A 105 -15.78 -19.21 15.20
N ALA A 106 -15.55 -20.23 16.01
CA ALA A 106 -15.60 -21.62 15.59
C ALA A 106 -16.22 -22.51 16.67
N SER A 107 -16.84 -23.62 16.24
CA SER A 107 -17.42 -24.60 17.16
C SER A 107 -16.34 -25.53 17.72
N TYR A 108 -16.72 -26.34 18.70
CA TYR A 108 -15.83 -27.33 19.30
C TYR A 108 -15.24 -28.31 18.27
N GLU A 109 -16.08 -28.76 17.34
CA GLU A 109 -15.80 -29.82 16.37
C GLU A 109 -14.85 -29.37 15.26
N THR A 110 -14.76 -28.07 15.03
CA THR A 110 -14.03 -27.47 13.91
C THR A 110 -13.04 -26.45 14.46
N PRO A 111 -11.85 -26.84 14.95
CA PRO A 111 -10.86 -25.95 15.55
C PRO A 111 -10.07 -25.17 14.47
N GLU A 112 -10.81 -24.59 13.53
CA GLU A 112 -10.29 -23.75 12.47
C GLU A 112 -11.29 -22.64 12.14
N VAL A 113 -10.77 -21.52 11.64
CA VAL A 113 -11.59 -20.45 11.08
C VAL A 113 -10.86 -19.80 9.90
N LEU A 114 -11.64 -19.41 8.89
CA LEU A 114 -11.18 -18.55 7.81
C LEU A 114 -11.60 -17.12 8.13
N LEU A 115 -10.61 -16.24 8.28
CA LEU A 115 -10.80 -14.82 8.58
C LEU A 115 -10.47 -13.98 7.35
N GLN A 116 -10.94 -12.75 7.35
CA GLN A 116 -10.38 -11.73 6.47
C GLN A 116 -8.92 -11.48 6.86
N ALA A 117 -8.07 -11.35 5.84
CA ALA A 117 -6.70 -10.92 6.06
C ALA A 117 -6.67 -9.50 6.67
N PRO A 118 -5.66 -9.18 7.47
CA PRO A 118 -5.40 -7.82 7.92
C PRO A 118 -5.13 -6.87 6.74
N GLU A 119 -5.29 -5.57 6.97
CA GLU A 119 -4.92 -4.55 5.97
C GLU A 119 -3.41 -4.49 5.79
N PHE A 120 -2.98 -4.35 4.54
CA PHE A 120 -1.59 -4.30 4.14
C PHE A 120 -1.09 -2.85 3.99
N PRO A 121 0.15 -2.54 4.40
CA PRO A 121 1.09 -3.43 5.06
C PRO A 121 0.78 -3.57 6.55
N GLU A 122 0.68 -4.81 7.02
CA GLU A 122 0.77 -5.11 8.45
C GLU A 122 2.06 -5.87 8.70
N GLU A 123 3.13 -5.17 9.08
CA GLU A 123 4.47 -5.76 9.28
C GLU A 123 4.47 -6.90 10.30
N SER A 124 3.65 -6.78 11.35
CA SER A 124 3.46 -7.81 12.36
C SER A 124 2.14 -7.62 13.09
N GLY A 125 1.60 -8.72 13.58
CA GLY A 125 0.38 -8.72 14.37
C GLY A 125 0.26 -10.00 15.16
N PHE A 126 -0.89 -10.17 15.81
CA PHE A 126 -1.21 -11.43 16.44
C PHE A 126 -2.71 -11.67 16.48
N TYR A 127 -3.06 -12.94 16.47
CA TYR A 127 -4.42 -13.38 16.78
C TYR A 127 -4.45 -13.98 18.18
N THR A 128 -5.56 -13.75 18.88
CA THR A 128 -5.84 -14.35 20.17
C THR A 128 -6.94 -15.39 20.00
N VAL A 129 -6.63 -16.66 20.29
CA VAL A 129 -7.63 -17.73 20.35
C VAL A 129 -8.18 -17.78 21.77
N ILE A 130 -9.48 -17.53 21.90
CA ILE A 130 -10.21 -17.56 23.17
C ILE A 130 -11.15 -18.76 23.15
N ALA A 131 -10.91 -19.74 24.03
CA ALA A 131 -11.87 -20.79 24.28
C ALA A 131 -12.83 -20.33 25.39
N VAL A 132 -14.13 -20.62 25.29
CA VAL A 132 -15.16 -20.33 26.31
C VAL A 132 -16.25 -21.42 26.30
N PRO A 133 -17.13 -21.53 27.31
CA PRO A 133 -18.25 -22.48 27.25
C PRO A 133 -19.19 -22.15 26.09
N ASP A 134 -19.85 -23.18 25.55
CA ASP A 134 -20.64 -23.09 24.32
C ASP A 134 -21.78 -22.06 24.32
N TYR A 135 -22.24 -21.64 25.50
CA TYR A 135 -23.34 -20.67 25.63
C TYR A 135 -22.90 -19.21 25.48
N PHE A 136 -21.60 -18.92 25.45
CA PHE A 136 -21.10 -17.57 25.22
C PHE A 136 -21.31 -17.14 23.77
N ILE A 137 -21.60 -15.86 23.58
CA ILE A 137 -21.74 -15.22 22.28
C ILE A 137 -20.66 -14.16 22.07
N ALA A 138 -20.48 -13.70 20.83
CA ALA A 138 -19.39 -12.79 20.48
C ALA A 138 -19.38 -11.49 21.30
N SER A 139 -20.55 -10.96 21.68
CA SER A 139 -20.66 -9.75 22.50
C SER A 139 -20.21 -9.92 23.95
N ASP A 140 -20.03 -11.16 24.42
CA ASP A 140 -19.53 -11.44 25.77
C ASP A 140 -17.99 -11.46 25.82
N ILE A 141 -17.34 -11.37 24.66
CA ILE A 141 -15.90 -11.52 24.50
C ILE A 141 -15.25 -10.15 24.34
N SER A 142 -14.09 -10.01 24.99
CA SER A 142 -13.22 -8.85 24.87
C SER A 142 -11.78 -9.34 24.99
N TYR A 143 -10.80 -8.49 24.71
CA TYR A 143 -9.39 -8.83 24.93
C TYR A 143 -9.10 -9.16 26.40
N LYS A 144 -9.86 -8.58 27.34
CA LYS A 144 -9.75 -8.87 28.78
C LYS A 144 -10.24 -10.27 29.16
N SER A 145 -10.98 -10.95 28.28
CA SER A 145 -11.38 -12.35 28.48
C SER A 145 -10.17 -13.31 28.50
N GLY A 146 -8.99 -12.85 28.10
CA GLY A 146 -7.77 -13.65 28.01
C GLY A 146 -7.81 -14.63 26.85
N GLY A 147 -6.71 -15.34 26.62
CA GLY A 147 -6.58 -16.29 25.53
C GLY A 147 -5.12 -16.59 25.22
N ILE A 148 -4.89 -17.36 24.17
CA ILE A 148 -3.55 -17.70 23.70
C ILE A 148 -3.24 -16.89 22.45
N GLU A 149 -2.15 -16.13 22.50
CA GLU A 149 -1.70 -15.26 21.42
C GLU A 149 -0.72 -16.00 20.51
N LYS A 150 -0.94 -15.90 19.20
CA LYS A 150 0.04 -16.30 18.19
C LYS A 150 0.43 -15.09 17.37
N PHE A 151 1.69 -14.69 17.54
CA PHE A 151 2.30 -13.63 16.76
C PHE A 151 2.68 -14.15 15.37
N TYR A 152 2.51 -13.29 14.38
CA TYR A 152 3.03 -13.47 13.04
C TYR A 152 3.78 -12.22 12.63
N LYS A 153 4.68 -12.39 11.68
CA LYS A 153 5.37 -11.28 11.02
C LYS A 153 5.20 -11.46 9.53
N TYR A 154 4.70 -10.42 8.87
CA TYR A 154 4.83 -10.28 7.43
C TYR A 154 6.17 -9.60 7.20
N GLU A 155 7.23 -10.41 7.11
CA GLU A 155 8.54 -9.87 6.76
C GLU A 155 8.58 -9.58 5.27
N ALA A 156 8.37 -8.30 4.94
CA ALA A 156 8.96 -7.70 3.76
C ALA A 156 10.49 -7.88 3.81
N PRO A 157 11.16 -8.11 2.66
CA PRO A 157 12.59 -7.88 2.59
C PRO A 157 12.86 -6.43 3.03
N PRO A 158 13.87 -6.18 3.90
CA PRO A 158 14.29 -4.81 4.15
C PRO A 158 14.65 -4.17 2.80
N SER A 159 14.05 -3.03 2.48
CA SER A 159 14.47 -2.25 1.33
C SER A 159 15.61 -1.34 1.77
N ASP A 160 16.81 -1.66 1.29
CA ASP A 160 17.99 -0.82 1.45
C ASP A 160 18.04 0.29 0.38
N LEU A 161 16.90 0.62 -0.22
CA LEU A 161 16.81 1.58 -1.29
C LEU A 161 17.04 3.01 -0.79
N ASP A 162 16.51 3.36 0.39
CA ASP A 162 16.70 4.64 1.10
C ASP A 162 16.86 5.84 0.15
N MET A 163 15.91 6.03 -0.77
CA MET A 163 15.92 7.11 -1.77
C MET A 163 14.50 7.49 -2.19
N ALA A 164 14.31 8.74 -2.59
CA ALA A 164 13.15 9.13 -3.38
C ALA A 164 13.38 8.74 -4.84
N ILE A 165 12.59 7.80 -5.36
CA ILE A 165 12.66 7.38 -6.77
C ILE A 165 12.10 8.51 -7.64
N ASN A 166 12.83 8.88 -8.69
CA ASN A 166 12.41 9.91 -9.64
C ASN A 166 12.26 9.37 -11.06
N SER A 167 13.03 8.35 -11.43
CA SER A 167 13.04 7.78 -12.78
C SER A 167 13.47 6.30 -12.73
N TYR A 168 13.33 5.60 -13.84
CA TYR A 168 13.56 4.16 -13.94
C TYR A 168 13.99 3.77 -15.34
N SER A 169 14.66 2.63 -15.46
CA SER A 169 14.97 1.96 -16.72
C SER A 169 14.40 0.54 -16.67
N VAL A 170 13.33 0.31 -17.42
CA VAL A 170 12.59 -0.96 -17.46
C VAL A 170 13.46 -2.08 -18.03
N GLU A 171 14.21 -1.79 -19.09
CA GLU A 171 15.08 -2.75 -19.77
C GLU A 171 16.24 -3.22 -18.89
N ASP A 172 16.84 -2.29 -18.14
CA ASP A 172 17.98 -2.58 -17.26
C ASP A 172 17.55 -3.07 -15.86
N MET A 173 16.24 -3.06 -15.56
CA MET A 173 15.70 -3.32 -14.22
C MET A 173 16.30 -2.39 -13.15
N LEU A 174 16.48 -1.11 -13.49
CA LEU A 174 17.09 -0.12 -12.60
C LEU A 174 16.11 0.98 -12.22
N ILE A 175 16.26 1.50 -11.01
CA ILE A 175 15.57 2.69 -10.52
C ILE A 175 16.59 3.75 -10.11
N TYR A 176 16.27 5.00 -10.39
CA TYR A 176 17.13 6.15 -10.19
C TYR A 176 16.43 7.14 -9.27
N GLY A 177 17.17 7.62 -8.28
CA GLY A 177 16.60 8.52 -7.29
C GLY A 177 17.65 9.30 -6.52
N ARG A 178 17.18 9.99 -5.49
CA ARG A 178 18.02 10.83 -4.65
C ARG A 178 17.81 10.58 -3.17
N SER A 179 18.88 10.77 -2.41
CA SER A 179 18.88 10.81 -0.95
C SER A 179 19.71 12.00 -0.49
N GLY A 180 19.06 13.09 -0.08
CA GLY A 180 19.76 14.36 0.13
C GLY A 180 20.44 14.85 -1.15
N ASN A 181 21.76 15.05 -1.10
CA ASN A 181 22.60 15.48 -2.23
C ASN A 181 23.29 14.30 -2.94
N THR A 182 22.85 13.06 -2.72
CA THR A 182 23.41 11.86 -3.33
C THR A 182 22.44 11.33 -4.39
N VAL A 183 22.95 11.03 -5.58
CA VAL A 183 22.20 10.26 -6.58
C VAL A 183 22.44 8.78 -6.32
N LYS A 184 21.37 8.00 -6.25
CA LYS A 184 21.44 6.56 -6.02
C LYS A 184 20.83 5.80 -7.19
N VAL A 185 21.39 4.63 -7.47
CA VAL A 185 20.87 3.66 -8.44
C VAL A 185 20.53 2.40 -7.66
N GLY A 186 19.30 1.93 -7.81
CA GLY A 186 18.81 0.70 -7.20
C GLY A 186 18.48 -0.37 -8.24
N ASP A 187 18.58 -1.62 -7.83
CA ASP A 187 18.09 -2.77 -8.58
C ASP A 187 16.59 -2.95 -8.29
N ALA A 188 15.75 -2.94 -9.33
CA ALA A 188 14.30 -3.10 -9.22
C ALA A 188 13.87 -4.54 -8.90
N THR A 189 14.75 -5.54 -9.05
CA THR A 189 14.47 -6.94 -8.72
C THR A 189 14.59 -7.24 -7.23
N THR A 190 15.40 -6.44 -6.52
CA THR A 190 15.67 -6.63 -5.08
C THR A 190 15.30 -5.41 -4.24
N LEU A 191 15.08 -4.24 -4.86
CA LEU A 191 14.95 -2.93 -4.22
C LEU A 191 16.07 -2.61 -3.24
N THR A 192 17.30 -2.90 -3.67
CA THR A 192 18.53 -2.54 -2.96
C THR A 192 19.31 -1.50 -3.76
N THR A 193 19.92 -0.55 -3.06
CA THR A 193 20.87 0.39 -3.68
C THR A 193 22.11 -0.37 -4.17
N ILE A 194 22.44 -0.27 -5.46
CA ILE A 194 23.64 -0.88 -6.04
C ILE A 194 24.78 0.13 -6.20
N ASN A 195 24.48 1.39 -6.49
CA ASN A 195 25.45 2.47 -6.61
C ASN A 195 24.96 3.73 -5.91
N SER A 196 25.90 4.53 -5.42
CA SER A 196 25.67 5.84 -4.82
C SER A 196 26.75 6.80 -5.29
N TYR A 197 26.34 7.99 -5.71
CA TYR A 197 27.23 9.00 -6.27
C TYR A 197 27.05 10.31 -5.49
N ASP A 198 28.18 10.91 -5.15
CA ASP A 198 28.26 12.24 -4.57
C ASP A 198 28.99 13.17 -5.53
N SER A 199 28.50 14.40 -5.64
CA SER A 199 29.06 15.38 -6.57
C SER A 199 28.69 16.80 -6.12
N PRO A 200 29.58 17.79 -6.33
CA PRO A 200 29.25 19.19 -6.08
C PRO A 200 28.10 19.69 -6.96
N TYR A 201 27.81 19.02 -8.07
CA TYR A 201 26.69 19.36 -8.96
C TYR A 201 25.33 18.90 -8.43
N PHE A 202 25.30 18.11 -7.34
CA PHE A 202 24.05 17.56 -6.78
C PHE A 202 23.52 18.41 -5.63
N GLU A 203 24.22 19.50 -5.28
CA GLU A 203 23.75 20.44 -4.28
C GLU A 203 22.37 20.97 -4.69
N ASN A 204 21.36 20.73 -3.83
CA ASN A 204 19.97 21.14 -4.05
C ASN A 204 19.25 20.42 -5.22
N LEU A 205 19.72 19.24 -5.61
CA LEU A 205 19.09 18.40 -6.65
C LEU A 205 17.59 18.18 -6.37
N THR A 206 16.76 18.49 -7.36
CA THR A 206 15.29 18.32 -7.27
C THR A 206 14.83 17.01 -7.88
N SER A 207 15.41 16.59 -9.00
CA SER A 207 15.08 15.31 -9.65
C SER A 207 16.21 14.76 -10.52
N VAL A 208 16.14 13.46 -10.79
CA VAL A 208 16.95 12.77 -11.80
C VAL A 208 16.02 12.16 -12.85
N SER A 209 16.47 12.15 -14.11
CA SER A 209 15.71 11.58 -15.22
C SER A 209 16.63 10.76 -16.14
N VAL A 210 16.17 9.59 -16.54
CA VAL A 210 16.78 8.72 -17.54
C VAL A 210 15.75 8.39 -18.62
N SER A 211 16.23 7.97 -19.79
CA SER A 211 15.39 7.54 -20.90
C SER A 211 15.80 6.14 -21.38
N PRO A 212 14.86 5.31 -21.86
CA PRO A 212 15.19 4.06 -22.57
C PRO A 212 15.95 4.30 -23.88
N ASN A 213 15.84 5.50 -24.45
CA ASN A 213 16.44 5.88 -25.74
C ASN A 213 17.77 6.61 -25.58
N SER A 214 18.38 6.56 -24.39
CA SER A 214 19.64 7.25 -24.11
C SER A 214 20.47 6.50 -23.08
N ASN A 215 21.79 6.59 -23.20
CA ASN A 215 22.70 6.18 -22.13
C ASN A 215 22.97 7.32 -21.13
N LYS A 216 22.40 8.50 -21.33
CA LYS A 216 22.65 9.68 -20.51
C LYS A 216 21.75 9.70 -19.26
N LEU A 217 22.16 10.49 -18.29
CA LEU A 217 21.35 10.84 -17.12
C LEU A 217 21.26 12.35 -16.98
N LEU A 218 20.03 12.83 -16.84
CA LEU A 218 19.71 14.22 -16.61
C LEU A 218 19.54 14.49 -15.12
N LEU A 219 20.20 15.54 -14.65
CA LEU A 219 19.98 16.13 -13.34
C LEU A 219 19.28 17.46 -13.49
N PHE A 220 18.31 17.68 -12.62
CA PHE A 220 17.61 18.94 -12.55
C PHE A 220 17.69 19.53 -11.14
N ILE A 221 18.04 20.81 -11.10
CA ILE A 221 17.91 21.68 -9.93
C ILE A 221 16.92 22.77 -10.33
N GLY A 222 15.74 22.75 -9.74
CA GLY A 222 14.70 23.73 -10.02
C GLY A 222 14.07 24.32 -8.78
N TYR A 223 12.87 24.84 -8.99
CA TYR A 223 11.99 25.29 -7.91
C TYR A 223 11.64 24.14 -6.97
N ASP A 224 11.79 24.38 -5.67
CA ASP A 224 11.31 23.51 -4.60
C ASP A 224 10.46 24.37 -3.65
N TRP A 225 9.30 23.87 -3.22
CA TRP A 225 8.25 24.65 -2.56
C TRP A 225 8.81 25.51 -1.42
N GLY A 226 8.85 26.84 -1.63
CA GLY A 226 9.37 27.81 -0.66
C GLY A 226 10.79 28.33 -0.91
N PHE A 227 11.47 27.87 -1.96
CA PHE A 227 12.81 28.34 -2.36
C PHE A 227 12.86 28.62 -3.86
N GLU A 228 12.78 29.91 -4.23
CA GLU A 228 13.09 30.33 -5.60
C GLU A 228 14.57 30.07 -5.92
N ARG A 229 14.83 29.32 -6.98
CA ARG A 229 16.16 28.93 -7.43
C ARG A 229 16.26 29.12 -8.94
N GLY A 230 17.46 29.42 -9.43
CA GLY A 230 17.72 29.37 -10.86
C GLY A 230 17.72 27.92 -11.34
N ASN A 231 16.95 27.64 -12.39
CA ASN A 231 16.93 26.31 -13.01
C ASN A 231 18.31 25.96 -13.55
N LYS A 232 18.84 24.80 -13.17
CA LYS A 232 20.05 24.20 -13.74
C LYS A 232 19.77 22.79 -14.20
N VAL A 233 20.30 22.46 -15.37
CA VAL A 233 20.18 21.14 -15.98
C VAL A 233 21.57 20.65 -16.32
N TYR A 234 21.91 19.46 -15.86
CA TYR A 234 23.19 18.83 -16.14
C TYR A 234 22.96 17.47 -16.80
N LEU A 235 23.78 17.15 -17.81
CA LEU A 235 23.78 15.85 -18.47
C LEU A 235 25.10 15.10 -18.21
N TYR A 236 24.96 13.86 -17.74
CA TYR A 236 26.03 12.88 -17.73
C TYR A 236 25.90 11.98 -18.96
N ASP A 237 27.00 11.68 -19.63
CA ASP A 237 27.02 10.81 -20.82
C ASP A 237 26.79 9.31 -20.51
N ASN A 238 26.84 8.95 -19.23
CA ASN A 238 26.62 7.59 -18.76
C ASN A 238 25.77 7.58 -17.49
N LYS A 239 24.55 7.03 -17.59
CA LYS A 239 23.60 6.88 -16.49
C LYS A 239 24.09 5.98 -15.36
N ASN A 240 25.10 5.14 -15.62
CA ASN A 240 25.69 4.20 -14.67
C ASN A 240 27.10 4.60 -14.21
N ASP A 241 27.61 5.78 -14.61
CA ASP A 241 28.88 6.32 -14.10
C ASP A 241 28.83 7.86 -14.04
N LEU A 242 28.65 8.39 -12.82
CA LEU A 242 28.54 9.82 -12.56
C LEU A 242 29.84 10.43 -12.00
N SER A 243 30.98 9.76 -12.17
CA SER A 243 32.28 10.24 -11.66
C SER A 243 32.87 11.42 -12.44
N GLY A 244 32.37 11.66 -13.66
CA GLY A 244 32.81 12.74 -14.53
C GLY A 244 32.24 14.12 -14.19
N VAL A 245 32.62 15.12 -14.99
CA VAL A 245 32.02 16.46 -14.97
C VAL A 245 30.85 16.46 -15.97
N PRO A 246 29.62 16.77 -15.54
CA PRO A 246 28.49 16.80 -16.46
C PRO A 246 28.50 18.06 -17.32
N THR A 247 27.80 18.00 -18.45
CA THR A 247 27.58 19.16 -19.32
C THR A 247 26.37 19.95 -18.82
N GLU A 248 26.52 21.25 -18.57
CA GLU A 248 25.38 22.12 -18.26
C GLU A 248 24.61 22.46 -19.54
N ILE A 249 23.31 22.17 -19.54
CA ILE A 249 22.40 22.48 -20.64
C ILE A 249 21.67 23.77 -20.33
N LYS A 250 21.72 24.72 -21.27
CA LYS A 250 20.97 25.96 -21.17
C LYS A 250 19.49 25.66 -21.29
N THR A 251 18.70 26.26 -20.43
CA THR A 251 17.24 26.18 -20.49
C THR A 251 16.64 27.52 -20.88
N PRO A 252 15.51 27.52 -21.60
CA PRO A 252 14.87 28.74 -22.06
C PRO A 252 14.33 29.55 -20.87
N LYS A 253 14.55 30.88 -20.88
CA LYS A 253 14.14 31.76 -19.79
C LYS A 253 12.64 31.88 -19.53
N ALA A 254 11.78 31.35 -20.40
CA ALA A 254 10.34 31.45 -20.24
C ALA A 254 9.89 30.73 -18.95
N ASN A 255 9.38 31.49 -17.97
CA ASN A 255 8.76 31.06 -16.71
C ASN A 255 9.67 30.26 -15.77
N GLY A 256 10.44 30.96 -14.92
CA GLY A 256 11.52 30.42 -14.07
C GLY A 256 11.19 29.30 -13.07
N GLN A 257 10.01 28.68 -13.15
CA GLN A 257 9.61 27.51 -12.37
C GLN A 257 9.19 26.37 -13.31
N TYR A 258 10.05 25.37 -13.47
CA TYR A 258 9.69 24.14 -14.16
C TYR A 258 9.14 23.14 -13.16
N LYS A 259 7.99 22.54 -13.50
CA LYS A 259 7.36 21.49 -12.71
C LYS A 259 8.03 20.14 -12.94
N ARG A 260 8.40 19.88 -14.20
CA ARG A 260 8.96 18.60 -14.65
C ARG A 260 9.96 18.87 -15.76
N ILE A 261 11.05 18.10 -15.77
CA ILE A 261 11.99 18.07 -16.88
C ILE A 261 12.49 16.64 -17.02
N ASP A 262 12.43 16.13 -18.25
CA ASP A 262 12.79 14.75 -18.54
C ASP A 262 13.68 14.65 -19.78
N LEU A 263 14.61 13.71 -19.70
CA LEU A 263 15.37 13.27 -20.85
C LEU A 263 14.47 12.41 -21.74
N ILE A 264 14.40 12.70 -23.03
CA ILE A 264 13.60 11.93 -24.00
C ILE A 264 14.48 10.96 -24.77
N ASP A 265 15.61 11.45 -25.27
CA ASP A 265 16.63 10.68 -25.97
C ASP A 265 17.97 11.45 -25.92
N ASP A 266 18.97 11.02 -26.67
CA ASP A 266 20.29 11.68 -26.69
C ASP A 266 20.26 13.12 -27.20
N GLU A 267 19.20 13.53 -27.90
CA GLU A 267 19.07 14.80 -28.61
C GLU A 267 17.99 15.71 -28.04
N HIS A 268 17.04 15.20 -27.24
CA HIS A 268 15.86 15.95 -26.80
C HIS A 268 15.62 15.87 -25.29
N ILE A 269 15.19 17.01 -24.74
CA ILE A 269 14.71 17.15 -23.35
C ILE A 269 13.32 17.79 -23.38
N PHE A 270 12.39 17.21 -22.63
CA PHE A 270 11.06 17.74 -22.41
C PHE A 270 11.01 18.58 -21.13
N ILE A 271 10.37 19.74 -21.17
CA ILE A 271 10.16 20.63 -20.02
C ILE A 271 8.67 20.96 -19.89
N GLU A 272 8.12 20.74 -18.70
CA GLU A 272 6.83 21.29 -18.27
C GLU A 272 7.06 22.52 -17.38
N SER A 273 6.56 23.68 -17.80
CA SER A 273 6.72 24.95 -17.08
C SER A 273 5.38 25.57 -16.68
N SER A 274 5.29 26.11 -15.46
CA SER A 274 4.13 26.89 -15.01
C SER A 274 4.37 28.39 -15.13
N LEU A 275 3.41 29.14 -15.67
CA LEU A 275 3.39 30.61 -15.62
C LEU A 275 3.12 31.08 -14.19
N ASP A 276 4.14 31.63 -13.54
CA ASP A 276 3.99 32.49 -12.37
C ASP A 276 4.08 33.95 -12.85
N GLY A 277 2.94 34.55 -13.22
CA GLY A 277 2.90 35.96 -13.67
C GLY A 277 1.61 36.39 -14.36
N ASP A 278 1.24 35.72 -15.47
CA ASP A 278 0.07 36.10 -16.28
C ASP A 278 -1.14 35.17 -16.07
N GLY A 279 -0.97 34.08 -15.32
CA GLY A 279 -2.04 33.24 -14.78
C GLY A 279 -2.84 32.36 -15.76
N ILE A 280 -2.49 32.31 -17.05
CA ILE A 280 -3.39 31.72 -18.06
C ILE A 280 -2.87 30.44 -18.73
N ASN A 281 -1.55 30.25 -18.93
CA ASN A 281 -1.03 29.11 -19.71
C ASN A 281 0.05 28.28 -18.99
N THR A 282 0.14 26.99 -19.31
CA THR A 282 1.29 26.11 -19.01
C THR A 282 1.99 25.82 -20.32
N TYR A 283 3.32 25.91 -20.38
CA TYR A 283 4.07 25.63 -21.61
C TYR A 283 4.80 24.31 -21.52
N LEU A 284 4.61 23.51 -22.56
CA LEU A 284 5.34 22.27 -22.81
C LEU A 284 6.40 22.60 -23.85
N ILE A 285 7.67 22.40 -23.50
CA ILE A 285 8.80 22.86 -24.29
C ILE A 285 9.67 21.65 -24.62
N LEU A 286 9.95 21.46 -25.90
CA LEU A 286 10.96 20.53 -26.37
C LEU A 286 12.23 21.32 -26.65
N ILE A 287 13.35 20.92 -26.05
CA ILE A 287 14.65 21.55 -26.29
C ILE A 287 15.68 20.51 -26.73
N SER A 288 16.73 20.97 -27.41
CA SER A 288 17.86 20.12 -27.74
C SER A 288 18.71 19.81 -26.50
N ALA A 289 18.96 18.53 -26.24
CA ALA A 289 19.92 18.04 -25.25
C ALA A 289 21.38 18.37 -25.60
N ILE A 290 21.65 18.82 -26.83
CA ILE A 290 23.01 19.11 -27.31
C ILE A 290 23.41 20.55 -26.94
N ASN A 291 22.52 21.51 -27.15
CA ASN A 291 22.84 22.93 -27.04
C ASN A 291 21.81 23.75 -26.24
N GLY A 292 20.68 23.16 -25.84
CA GLY A 292 19.61 23.83 -25.11
C GLY A 292 18.70 24.73 -25.95
N GLU A 293 18.82 24.69 -27.28
CA GLU A 293 17.95 25.45 -28.17
C GLU A 293 16.53 24.89 -28.15
N VAL A 294 15.53 25.79 -28.20
CA VAL A 294 14.12 25.40 -28.26
C VAL A 294 13.82 24.81 -29.63
N VAL A 295 13.33 23.58 -29.64
CA VAL A 295 12.81 22.90 -30.84
C VAL A 295 11.38 23.36 -31.08
N GLU A 296 10.50 23.20 -30.07
CA GLU A 296 9.13 23.69 -30.13
C GLU A 296 8.61 24.09 -28.74
N THR A 297 7.61 24.97 -28.71
CA THR A 297 6.84 25.28 -27.51
C THR A 297 5.36 25.15 -27.79
N LEU A 298 4.69 24.28 -27.06
CA LEU A 298 3.25 24.09 -27.07
C LEU A 298 2.63 24.79 -25.86
N ALA A 299 1.75 25.76 -26.13
CA ALA A 299 0.98 26.45 -25.10
C ALA A 299 -0.28 25.64 -24.74
N THR A 300 -0.54 25.48 -23.45
CA THR A 300 -1.67 24.73 -22.90
C THR A 300 -2.34 25.52 -21.77
N ASN A 301 -3.52 25.10 -21.32
CA ASN A 301 -4.25 25.78 -20.25
C ASN A 301 -3.72 25.36 -18.85
N LEU A 302 -3.80 26.25 -17.86
CA LEU A 302 -3.33 26.04 -16.48
C LEU A 302 -3.92 24.79 -15.80
N TYR A 303 -5.14 24.40 -16.18
CA TYR A 303 -5.89 23.34 -15.52
C TYR A 303 -5.61 21.94 -16.07
N ASN A 304 -4.53 21.75 -16.82
CA ASN A 304 -4.26 20.48 -17.47
C ASN A 304 -3.54 19.49 -16.55
N ASN A 305 -3.86 18.21 -16.73
CA ASN A 305 -3.00 17.12 -16.27
C ASN A 305 -2.22 16.60 -17.49
N ILE A 306 -0.91 16.46 -17.33
CA ILE A 306 0.01 16.09 -18.39
C ILE A 306 0.72 14.81 -17.98
N ASP A 307 0.81 13.86 -18.91
CA ASP A 307 1.66 12.70 -18.74
C ASP A 307 2.47 12.40 -20.01
N LEU A 308 3.66 11.85 -19.80
CA LEU A 308 4.66 11.57 -20.82
C LEU A 308 4.96 10.08 -20.78
N SER A 309 4.91 9.42 -21.94
CA SER A 309 5.20 7.99 -22.05
C SER A 309 6.64 7.68 -21.64
N TYR A 310 6.88 6.45 -21.19
CA TYR A 310 8.20 5.99 -20.77
C TYR A 310 9.27 6.15 -21.86
N ASP A 311 8.92 5.90 -23.12
CA ASP A 311 9.81 6.10 -24.27
C ASP A 311 9.98 7.57 -24.67
N GLY A 312 9.26 8.49 -24.03
CA GLY A 312 9.28 9.91 -24.34
C GLY A 312 8.73 10.26 -25.73
N ARG A 313 8.04 9.32 -26.39
CA ARG A 313 7.49 9.53 -27.75
C ARG A 313 6.04 9.96 -27.77
N ARG A 314 5.31 9.87 -26.66
CA ARG A 314 3.92 10.30 -26.55
C ARG A 314 3.65 11.17 -25.35
N LEU A 315 2.78 12.14 -25.55
CA LEU A 315 2.37 13.11 -24.56
C LEU A 315 0.84 13.15 -24.51
N ALA A 316 0.28 12.89 -23.33
CA ALA A 316 -1.14 13.07 -23.06
C ALA A 316 -1.35 14.42 -22.35
N VAL A 317 -2.17 15.29 -22.94
CA VAL A 317 -2.55 16.58 -22.37
C VAL A 317 -4.06 16.61 -22.14
N THR A 318 -4.45 16.52 -20.87
CA THR A 318 -5.87 16.59 -20.48
C THR A 318 -6.31 18.04 -20.44
N ASP A 319 -7.15 18.47 -21.39
CA ASP A 319 -7.80 19.77 -21.39
C ASP A 319 -9.10 19.70 -20.57
N ARG A 320 -9.03 20.16 -19.32
CA ARG A 320 -10.19 20.16 -18.42
C ARG A 320 -11.31 21.09 -18.90
N ALA A 321 -10.96 22.23 -19.49
CA ALA A 321 -11.97 23.18 -19.96
C ALA A 321 -12.66 22.69 -21.24
N GLY A 322 -11.89 22.06 -22.13
CA GLY A 322 -12.40 21.44 -23.35
C GLY A 322 -13.04 20.06 -23.14
N PHE A 323 -12.92 19.49 -21.94
CA PHE A 323 -13.41 18.17 -21.58
C PHE A 323 -12.94 17.05 -22.53
N LEU A 324 -11.65 17.09 -22.85
CA LEU A 324 -11.00 16.20 -23.82
C LEU A 324 -9.55 15.93 -23.42
N VAL A 325 -8.95 14.94 -24.08
CA VAL A 325 -7.51 14.69 -23.99
C VAL A 325 -6.91 14.73 -25.39
N ASN A 326 -5.88 15.55 -25.56
CA ASN A 326 -5.07 15.59 -26.77
C ASN A 326 -3.83 14.71 -26.57
N ILE A 327 -3.62 13.79 -27.50
CA ILE A 327 -2.45 12.92 -27.55
C ILE A 327 -1.54 13.44 -28.65
N TYR A 328 -0.29 13.73 -28.31
CA TYR A 328 0.73 14.18 -29.24
C TYR A 328 1.82 13.13 -29.37
N ASP A 329 2.30 12.91 -30.59
CA ASP A 329 3.57 12.25 -30.83
C ASP A 329 4.70 13.30 -30.70
N ILE A 330 5.79 12.92 -30.05
CA ILE A 330 6.99 13.74 -29.92
C ILE A 330 8.01 13.28 -30.97
N THR A 331 8.27 14.16 -31.93
CA THR A 331 9.18 13.96 -33.06
C THR A 331 10.44 14.82 -32.89
N GLU A 332 11.43 14.61 -33.76
CA GLU A 332 12.63 15.45 -33.85
C GLU A 332 12.32 16.93 -34.11
N THR A 333 11.16 17.22 -34.70
CA THR A 333 10.74 18.59 -35.04
C THR A 333 9.76 19.20 -34.05
N GLY A 334 9.29 18.44 -33.05
CA GLY A 334 8.33 18.92 -32.07
C GLY A 334 7.13 17.99 -31.84
N PHE A 335 5.99 18.58 -31.46
CA PHE A 335 4.75 17.92 -31.06
C PHE A 335 3.76 17.84 -32.22
N GLU A 336 3.42 16.62 -32.63
CA GLU A 336 2.40 16.38 -33.66
C GLU A 336 1.13 15.83 -33.02
N LEU A 337 -0.02 16.49 -33.23
CA LEU A 337 -1.29 15.99 -32.68
C LEU A 337 -1.66 14.66 -33.35
N TYR A 338 -1.58 13.58 -32.58
CA TYR A 338 -1.93 12.23 -33.01
C TYR A 338 -3.44 11.99 -32.93
N LYS A 339 -4.06 12.31 -31.79
CA LYS A 339 -5.49 12.05 -31.56
C LYS A 339 -6.09 12.99 -30.52
N THR A 340 -7.37 13.32 -30.69
CA THR A 340 -8.18 13.97 -29.66
C THR A 340 -9.27 13.00 -29.20
N ILE A 341 -9.36 12.81 -27.89
CA ILE A 341 -10.34 11.92 -27.26
C ILE A 341 -11.34 12.78 -26.47
N PRO A 342 -12.62 12.85 -26.88
CA PRO A 342 -13.65 13.47 -26.05
C PRO A 342 -13.92 12.60 -24.82
N LEU A 343 -14.12 13.24 -23.66
CA LEU A 343 -14.40 12.52 -22.41
C LEU A 343 -15.91 12.44 -22.08
N ASP A 344 -16.77 13.10 -22.87
CA ASP A 344 -18.22 12.90 -22.88
C ASP A 344 -18.53 11.62 -23.69
N PRO A 345 -19.28 10.63 -23.16
CA PRO A 345 -20.07 10.60 -21.92
C PRO A 345 -19.42 9.84 -20.76
N PHE A 346 -18.10 9.66 -20.79
CA PHE A 346 -17.39 8.83 -19.81
C PHE A 346 -17.33 9.46 -18.41
N TYR A 347 -17.28 10.79 -18.35
CA TYR A 347 -17.21 11.56 -17.10
C TYR A 347 -18.15 12.77 -17.12
N ASN A 348 -18.38 13.37 -15.95
CA ASN A 348 -19.09 14.65 -15.86
C ASN A 348 -18.09 15.81 -16.09
N PRO A 349 -18.45 16.87 -16.84
CA PRO A 349 -17.67 18.11 -16.93
C PRO A 349 -17.19 18.71 -15.61
N ASP A 350 -17.89 18.47 -14.51
CA ASP A 350 -17.51 18.95 -13.17
C ASP A 350 -16.43 18.07 -12.48
N ASP A 351 -16.09 16.91 -13.03
CA ASP A 351 -15.13 15.98 -12.43
C ASP A 351 -13.68 16.44 -12.64
N LEU A 352 -12.86 16.35 -11.59
CA LEU A 352 -11.40 16.52 -11.71
C LEU A 352 -10.79 15.30 -12.38
N LEU A 353 -10.40 15.48 -13.64
CA LEU A 353 -9.88 14.42 -14.49
C LEU A 353 -8.35 14.39 -14.55
N PHE A 354 -7.85 13.16 -14.67
CA PHE A 354 -6.44 12.81 -14.76
C PHE A 354 -6.25 11.67 -15.77
N CYS A 355 -5.04 11.60 -16.32
CA CYS A 355 -4.61 10.61 -17.29
C CYS A 355 -3.21 10.10 -16.91
N VAL A 356 -2.95 8.83 -17.19
CA VAL A 356 -1.60 8.25 -17.17
C VAL A 356 -1.44 7.32 -18.38
N ILE A 357 -0.25 7.31 -18.97
CA ILE A 357 0.14 6.39 -20.03
C ILE A 357 0.79 5.17 -19.38
N ASN A 358 0.39 3.96 -19.76
CA ASN A 358 1.04 2.75 -19.24
C ASN A 358 2.51 2.71 -19.70
N PRO A 359 3.51 2.66 -18.79
CA PRO A 359 4.92 2.65 -19.17
C PRO A 359 5.33 1.46 -20.03
N ARG A 360 4.59 0.35 -19.98
CA ARG A 360 4.84 -0.87 -20.76
C ARG A 360 4.10 -0.90 -22.10
N ASP A 361 3.12 -0.02 -22.27
CA ASP A 361 2.29 0.06 -23.47
C ASP A 361 1.88 1.52 -23.72
N PRO A 362 2.60 2.26 -24.57
CA PRO A 362 2.31 3.68 -24.83
C PRO A 362 0.98 3.90 -25.55
N ASP A 363 0.34 2.84 -26.06
CA ASP A 363 -1.03 2.87 -26.60
C ASP A 363 -2.11 2.73 -25.52
N GLN A 364 -1.77 2.23 -24.34
CA GLN A 364 -2.73 2.08 -23.24
C GLN A 364 -2.74 3.32 -22.34
N LEU A 365 -3.86 4.02 -22.34
CA LEU A 365 -4.12 5.17 -21.46
C LEU A 365 -5.16 4.81 -20.40
N LEU A 366 -4.93 5.31 -19.19
CA LEU A 366 -5.85 5.20 -18.09
C LEU A 366 -6.35 6.59 -17.71
N PHE A 367 -7.66 6.76 -17.73
CA PHE A 367 -8.32 7.99 -17.29
C PHE A 367 -9.10 7.73 -16.03
N TRP A 368 -9.01 8.62 -15.06
CA TRP A 368 -9.82 8.54 -13.85
C TRP A 368 -10.27 9.92 -13.39
N SER A 369 -11.33 9.90 -12.58
CA SER A 369 -11.85 11.05 -11.85
C SER A 369 -11.78 10.76 -10.35
N THR A 370 -11.51 11.79 -9.55
CA THR A 370 -11.52 11.66 -8.08
C THR A 370 -12.90 11.35 -7.50
N THR A 371 -13.97 11.58 -8.27
CA THR A 371 -15.37 11.48 -7.81
C THR A 371 -16.14 10.33 -8.47
N ALA A 372 -15.79 9.95 -9.70
CA ALA A 372 -16.58 9.00 -10.49
C ALA A 372 -16.46 7.53 -10.04
N ARG A 373 -15.49 7.19 -9.16
CA ARG A 373 -15.17 5.82 -8.72
C ARG A 373 -15.12 4.82 -9.89
N ARG A 374 -14.53 5.26 -11.01
CA ARG A 374 -14.35 4.46 -12.21
C ARG A 374 -13.06 4.89 -12.91
N VAL A 375 -12.39 3.92 -13.52
CA VAL A 375 -11.19 4.11 -14.34
C VAL A 375 -11.49 3.61 -15.74
N LEU A 376 -11.35 4.47 -16.73
CA LEU A 376 -11.43 4.12 -18.15
C LEU A 376 -10.04 3.68 -18.61
N VAL A 377 -9.94 2.49 -19.17
CA VAL A 377 -8.73 2.00 -19.83
C VAL A 377 -8.99 1.98 -21.33
N LEU A 378 -8.15 2.66 -22.10
CA LEU A 378 -8.31 2.86 -23.53
C LEU A 378 -7.02 2.50 -24.26
N ASP A 379 -7.14 1.65 -25.26
CA ASP A 379 -6.13 1.46 -26.29
C ASP A 379 -6.34 2.52 -27.38
N VAL A 380 -5.38 3.43 -27.56
CA VAL A 380 -5.54 4.61 -28.42
C VAL A 380 -5.44 4.23 -29.90
N ALA A 381 -4.58 3.26 -30.26
CA ALA A 381 -4.42 2.80 -31.64
C ALA A 381 -5.70 2.13 -32.19
N SER A 382 -6.26 1.17 -31.45
CA SER A 382 -7.45 0.41 -31.84
C SER A 382 -8.76 1.10 -31.47
N GLY A 383 -8.74 1.99 -30.46
CA GLY A 383 -9.94 2.58 -29.87
C GLY A 383 -10.72 1.63 -28.95
N LYS A 384 -10.19 0.42 -28.69
CA LYS A 384 -10.82 -0.51 -27.74
C LYS A 384 -10.73 0.06 -26.34
N SER A 385 -11.83 0.03 -25.60
CA SER A 385 -11.89 0.50 -24.22
C SER A 385 -12.63 -0.46 -23.30
N GLY A 386 -12.37 -0.31 -22.00
CA GLY A 386 -13.09 -0.97 -20.92
C GLY A 386 -12.98 -0.16 -19.63
N PHE A 387 -13.63 -0.64 -18.57
CA PHE A 387 -13.68 0.07 -17.30
C PHE A 387 -13.32 -0.83 -16.14
N ILE A 388 -12.61 -0.25 -15.19
CA ILE A 388 -12.40 -0.79 -13.86
C ILE A 388 -13.27 0.03 -12.90
N ASP A 389 -14.14 -0.64 -12.14
CA ASP A 389 -14.90 0.02 -11.07
C ASP A 389 -13.99 0.22 -9.86
N GLY A 390 -13.76 1.47 -9.45
CA GLY A 390 -12.78 1.78 -8.43
C GLY A 390 -12.05 3.12 -8.57
N VAL A 391 -11.01 3.30 -7.77
CA VAL A 391 -10.17 4.50 -7.76
C VAL A 391 -8.74 4.13 -8.16
N PHE A 392 -8.23 4.76 -9.23
CA PHE A 392 -6.86 4.56 -9.69
C PHE A 392 -5.84 4.98 -8.62
N LYS A 393 -4.75 4.22 -8.51
CA LYS A 393 -3.65 4.50 -7.58
C LYS A 393 -2.28 4.55 -8.26
N ALA A 394 -1.93 3.56 -9.06
CA ALA A 394 -0.64 3.51 -9.73
C ALA A 394 -0.65 2.55 -10.93
N VAL A 395 0.34 2.70 -11.81
CA VAL A 395 0.78 1.66 -12.75
C VAL A 395 2.21 1.29 -12.38
N ASP A 396 2.50 0.01 -12.21
CA ASP A 396 3.87 -0.47 -12.04
C ASP A 396 4.63 -0.34 -13.37
N PRO A 397 5.71 0.45 -13.44
CA PRO A 397 6.40 0.70 -14.70
C PRO A 397 7.10 -0.53 -15.28
N PHE A 398 7.43 -1.53 -14.46
CA PHE A 398 8.15 -2.72 -14.91
C PHE A 398 7.21 -3.81 -15.41
N THR A 399 6.04 -3.95 -14.79
CA THR A 399 5.07 -5.01 -15.12
C THR A 399 3.90 -4.50 -15.94
N GLY A 400 3.64 -3.19 -15.92
CA GLY A 400 2.49 -2.55 -16.54
C GLY A 400 1.19 -2.80 -15.79
N ARG A 401 1.25 -3.44 -14.61
CA ARG A 401 0.06 -3.76 -13.81
C ARG A 401 -0.58 -2.51 -13.24
N ILE A 402 -1.90 -2.53 -13.21
CA ILE A 402 -2.73 -1.39 -12.82
C ILE A 402 -3.27 -1.63 -11.42
N PHE A 403 -3.03 -0.69 -10.51
CA PHE A 403 -3.48 -0.75 -9.11
C PHE A 403 -4.69 0.18 -8.94
N CYS A 404 -5.82 -0.39 -8.52
CA CYS A 404 -7.04 0.35 -8.23
C CYS A 404 -7.68 -0.11 -6.92
N PHE A 405 -8.08 0.83 -6.07
CA PHE A 405 -8.98 0.51 -4.97
C PHE A 405 -10.36 0.15 -5.50
N GLU A 406 -11.02 -0.81 -4.84
CA GLU A 406 -12.40 -1.16 -5.14
C GLU A 406 -13.35 0.03 -4.89
N ALA A 407 -14.47 0.06 -5.60
CA ALA A 407 -15.47 1.11 -5.45
C ALA A 407 -16.02 1.26 -4.02
N ASP A 408 -16.05 0.20 -3.21
CA ASP A 408 -16.48 0.21 -1.79
C ASP A 408 -15.30 0.21 -0.79
N TRP A 409 -14.15 0.74 -1.22
CA TRP A 409 -12.93 0.82 -0.43
C TRP A 409 -13.13 1.30 1.01
N ASP A 410 -13.98 2.32 1.23
CA ASP A 410 -14.22 2.90 2.55
C ASP A 410 -14.73 1.87 3.58
N ASN A 411 -15.31 0.75 3.12
CA ASN A 411 -15.84 -0.31 3.96
C ASN A 411 -14.96 -1.58 3.98
N ASN A 412 -14.26 -1.89 2.89
CA ASN A 412 -13.56 -3.17 2.74
C ASN A 412 -12.03 -3.06 2.66
N SER A 413 -11.52 -1.86 2.41
CA SER A 413 -10.11 -1.58 2.21
C SER A 413 -9.47 -2.49 1.15
N LEU A 414 -10.19 -2.86 0.07
CA LEU A 414 -9.70 -3.77 -0.97
C LEU A 414 -9.01 -3.07 -2.14
N MET A 415 -7.75 -3.43 -2.39
CA MET A 415 -6.98 -3.08 -3.58
C MET A 415 -7.07 -4.24 -4.58
N ASN A 416 -7.32 -3.89 -5.84
CA ASN A 416 -7.33 -4.78 -6.98
C ASN A 416 -6.15 -4.46 -7.89
N VAL A 417 -5.49 -5.50 -8.39
CA VAL A 417 -4.38 -5.37 -9.32
C VAL A 417 -4.72 -6.09 -10.60
N TYR A 418 -4.70 -5.36 -11.70
CA TYR A 418 -5.09 -5.85 -13.02
C TYR A 418 -3.85 -6.02 -13.90
N ASN A 419 -3.86 -7.06 -14.73
CA ASN A 419 -2.89 -7.15 -15.82
C ASN A 419 -3.29 -6.11 -16.89
N SER A 420 -2.31 -5.43 -17.48
CA SER A 420 -2.61 -4.45 -18.54
C SER A 420 -3.36 -5.07 -19.72
N SER A 421 -3.12 -6.35 -20.02
CA SER A 421 -3.76 -7.09 -21.10
C SER A 421 -5.17 -7.60 -20.77
N ASP A 422 -5.55 -7.67 -19.49
CA ASP A 422 -6.83 -8.18 -19.02
C ASP A 422 -7.30 -7.40 -17.78
N ILE A 423 -8.23 -6.48 -18.03
CA ILE A 423 -8.83 -5.61 -17.01
C ILE A 423 -10.21 -6.09 -16.57
N ASP A 424 -10.73 -7.17 -17.16
CA ASP A 424 -12.08 -7.66 -16.86
C ASP A 424 -12.12 -8.31 -15.47
N GLN A 425 -10.99 -8.83 -15.00
CA GLN A 425 -10.82 -9.38 -13.66
C GLN A 425 -9.47 -9.00 -13.07
N PRO A 426 -9.39 -8.76 -11.74
CA PRO A 426 -8.11 -8.56 -11.08
C PRO A 426 -7.27 -9.84 -11.16
N ALA A 427 -5.99 -9.69 -11.50
CA ALA A 427 -4.99 -10.76 -11.39
C ALA A 427 -4.86 -11.24 -9.94
N PHE A 428 -4.96 -10.30 -9.00
CA PHE A 428 -5.12 -10.59 -7.57
C PHE A 428 -5.68 -9.36 -6.85
N SER A 429 -6.14 -9.59 -5.61
CA SER A 429 -6.65 -8.54 -4.73
C SER A 429 -6.06 -8.70 -3.34
N PHE A 430 -5.97 -7.60 -2.59
CA PHE A 430 -5.47 -7.59 -1.22
C PHE A 430 -6.07 -6.44 -0.44
N ARG A 431 -6.18 -6.57 0.89
CA ARG A 431 -6.61 -5.44 1.70
C ARG A 431 -5.43 -4.50 1.92
N ALA A 432 -5.59 -3.18 1.82
CA ALA A 432 -4.50 -2.23 1.97
C ALA A 432 -4.89 -0.97 2.76
N HIS A 433 -3.93 -0.10 3.07
CA HIS A 433 -4.17 1.28 3.51
C HIS A 433 -4.11 2.27 2.33
N ASP A 434 -4.74 3.45 2.47
CA ASP A 434 -4.82 4.48 1.40
C ASP A 434 -3.52 5.30 1.22
N TYR A 435 -2.50 5.10 2.06
CA TYR A 435 -1.37 6.04 2.13
C TYR A 435 -0.21 5.68 1.21
N GLY A 436 -0.02 6.49 0.16
CA GLY A 436 1.27 6.68 -0.52
C GLY A 436 1.83 5.45 -1.25
N LEU A 437 0.97 4.67 -1.91
CA LEU A 437 1.36 3.47 -2.64
C LEU A 437 2.15 3.82 -3.92
N ASN A 438 3.35 3.27 -4.03
CA ASN A 438 4.08 3.13 -5.28
C ASN A 438 4.34 1.65 -5.55
N ALA A 439 4.41 1.27 -6.83
CA ALA A 439 4.71 -0.09 -7.24
C ALA A 439 5.90 -0.09 -8.21
N PHE A 440 6.88 -0.95 -7.96
CA PHE A 440 8.03 -1.14 -8.84
C PHE A 440 8.36 -2.63 -8.91
N ASN A 441 8.12 -3.25 -10.07
CA ASN A 441 8.41 -4.66 -10.33
C ASN A 441 7.79 -5.61 -9.27
N ASP A 442 6.49 -5.47 -9.05
CA ASP A 442 5.74 -6.19 -8.02
C ASP A 442 6.22 -5.95 -6.58
N PHE A 443 7.03 -4.92 -6.34
CA PHE A 443 7.25 -4.42 -5.00
C PHE A 443 6.33 -3.23 -4.70
N LEU A 444 5.58 -3.33 -3.62
CA LEU A 444 4.75 -2.27 -3.08
C LEU A 444 5.54 -1.47 -2.04
N LEU A 445 5.77 -0.19 -2.31
CA LEU A 445 6.36 0.75 -1.37
C LEU A 445 5.25 1.55 -0.69
N MET A 446 5.14 1.43 0.64
CA MET A 446 4.13 2.10 1.45
C MET A 446 4.75 2.60 2.76
N TYR A 447 4.74 3.92 2.97
CA TYR A 447 5.21 4.71 4.15
C TYR A 447 6.59 4.35 4.74
N GLN A 448 6.78 3.14 5.25
CA GLN A 448 8.03 2.65 5.89
C GLN A 448 8.43 1.24 5.46
N GLY A 449 7.64 0.59 4.60
CA GLY A 449 7.87 -0.79 4.20
C GLY A 449 7.83 -0.99 2.69
N CYS A 450 8.43 -2.10 2.26
CA CYS A 450 8.59 -2.49 0.88
C CYS A 450 8.29 -3.97 0.74
N PHE A 451 7.27 -4.35 -0.02
CA PHE A 451 6.77 -5.72 0.00
C PHE A 451 6.69 -6.31 -1.40
N ASN A 452 7.33 -7.46 -1.61
CA ASN A 452 7.22 -8.19 -2.87
C ASN A 452 5.94 -9.02 -2.90
N ILE A 453 5.02 -8.70 -3.80
CA ILE A 453 3.74 -9.37 -3.98
C ILE A 453 3.76 -10.44 -5.08
N SER A 454 4.86 -10.62 -5.81
CA SER A 454 4.95 -11.54 -6.97
C SER A 454 4.52 -12.98 -6.66
N ASN A 455 4.80 -13.47 -5.44
CA ASN A 455 4.42 -14.83 -5.01
C ASN A 455 2.90 -15.05 -4.88
N TYR A 456 2.10 -13.97 -4.87
CA TYR A 456 0.64 -14.01 -4.73
C TYR A 456 -0.10 -13.75 -6.03
N ILE A 457 0.63 -13.42 -7.10
CA ILE A 457 0.07 -13.16 -8.43
C ILE A 457 -0.03 -14.50 -9.18
N LYS A 458 -1.23 -14.82 -9.67
CA LYS A 458 -1.52 -16.09 -10.37
C LYS A 458 -1.33 -15.99 -11.89
#